data_AF-A0A5B0RQC6-F1
#
_entry.id   AF-A0A5B0RQC6-F1
#
_cell.length_a   1.000
_cell.length_b   1.000
_cell.length_c   1.000
_cell.angle_alpha   90.00
_cell.angle_beta   90.00
_cell.angle_gamma   90.00
#
_symmetry.space_group_name_H-M   'P 1'
#
loop_
_entity.id
_entity.type
_entity.pdbx_description
1 polymer ?
#
loop_
_entity_poly.entity_id
_entity_poly.type
_entity_poly.pdbx_seq_one_letter_code
_entity_poly.pdbx_strand_id
1 'polypeptide(L)'
;MNVSSAALDEYDLYANPILMKDESRKRRSSFEESIHEQIDGNTRMEFGYYTKDMLKMTLVQLQLTHRLSQHSNPQGKDDPYILFVESDHWREIQGVTADKQRFRQLLLESPRLLQISATHPYFNSKIFDMDVLTKSIDANLGGELRSGSWFALNQLMCRSTDSWQYHNLNFKEYSRISLNRLMQITQDAVRSLHQLVMLPPLPQAFDTKNQETDGSRAALNFLLARLSGLGAGLQPTEPPPNSDGIKSIITKIYELLLGIVLIYEGFQSKSDEMEIDSLYLPVLQKNGKDQTETTDNQPFDNSFKIVPADEWRLMKQRCIGVVALFLLFGVQGWFGCFKNRKKYTYCDIYSIFTLALDMSSRGITILSSQTEPGLHTPWRHLNGFLADLFRTTRIGCPDLNWYTAMYIWGSVLEESTISYFFLLDVFEEMKDPGKSLSSTGSEAPPVKATNEEWSKSWKELLQLALIQKSAYQTLRQQLALSKGFQPQTVVPALPSQQFEGVDLWSFMQTQCCNTDDQSEKKAKEELLDSGAKMQKK
;
A
#
# COMPACT_ATOMS: atom_id res chain seq x y z
N MET A 1 -46.17 11.25 18.43
CA MET A 1 -45.36 11.96 19.45
C MET A 1 -44.27 12.71 18.71
N ASN A 2 -44.33 14.05 18.75
CA ASN A 2 -43.25 14.92 18.32
C ASN A 2 -42.08 14.71 19.29
N VAL A 3 -40.94 14.26 18.76
CA VAL A 3 -39.69 14.22 19.54
C VAL A 3 -38.90 15.46 19.14
N SER A 4 -38.68 16.34 20.10
CA SER A 4 -37.93 17.57 19.93
C SER A 4 -36.46 17.27 19.61
N SER A 5 -35.88 18.08 18.73
CA SER A 5 -34.46 18.18 18.42
C SER A 5 -33.65 18.72 19.61
N ALA A 6 -33.63 17.99 20.72
CA ALA A 6 -32.64 18.17 21.76
C ALA A 6 -31.37 17.45 21.29
N ALA A 7 -30.28 18.21 21.19
CA ALA A 7 -28.96 17.77 20.78
C ALA A 7 -28.62 16.39 21.37
N LEU A 8 -28.46 15.38 20.51
CA LEU A 8 -27.58 14.27 20.83
C LEU A 8 -26.23 14.89 21.17
N ASP A 9 -25.69 14.54 22.34
CA ASP A 9 -24.39 15.02 22.76
C ASP A 9 -23.38 14.74 21.62
N GLU A 10 -22.67 15.76 21.15
CA GLU A 10 -21.65 15.59 20.10
C GLU A 10 -20.63 14.51 20.50
N TYR A 11 -20.43 14.31 21.82
CA TYR A 11 -19.63 13.22 22.39
C TYR A 11 -20.15 11.81 22.03
N ASP A 12 -21.46 11.55 22.10
CA ASP A 12 -22.04 10.22 21.85
C ASP A 12 -22.02 9.83 20.37
N LEU A 13 -22.14 10.83 19.47
CA LEU A 13 -22.19 10.60 18.03
C LEU A 13 -20.85 10.12 17.46
N TYR A 14 -19.74 10.66 17.97
CA TYR A 14 -18.39 10.43 17.43
C TYR A 14 -17.56 9.41 18.23
N ALA A 15 -18.08 8.94 19.36
CA ALA A 15 -17.51 7.83 20.12
C ALA A 15 -17.74 6.47 19.46
N ASN A 16 -18.85 6.31 18.75
CA ASN A 16 -19.18 5.09 18.06
C ASN A 16 -18.58 5.04 16.63
N PRO A 17 -18.29 3.85 16.10
CA PRO A 17 -17.88 3.69 14.70
C PRO A 17 -18.92 4.24 13.71
N ILE A 18 -18.46 4.68 12.53
CA ILE A 18 -19.31 5.29 11.51
C ILE A 18 -20.32 4.28 10.96
N LEU A 19 -21.61 4.62 11.04
CA LEU A 19 -22.68 3.89 10.39
C LEU A 19 -23.37 4.80 9.36
N MET A 20 -23.46 4.34 8.10
CA MET A 20 -24.17 5.07 7.04
C MET A 20 -25.69 4.93 7.23
N LYS A 21 -26.31 5.84 7.98
CA LYS A 21 -27.78 5.90 8.13
C LYS A 21 -28.39 6.74 7.00
N ASP A 22 -28.93 6.07 5.98
CA ASP A 22 -29.72 6.71 4.93
C ASP A 22 -31.21 6.33 5.10
N GLU A 23 -32.15 7.27 4.88
CA GLU A 23 -33.59 7.04 5.07
C GLU A 23 -34.15 5.97 4.14
N SER A 24 -33.50 5.76 2.98
CA SER A 24 -33.77 4.68 2.03
C SER A 24 -33.36 3.28 2.54
N ARG A 25 -32.62 3.21 3.67
CA ARG A 25 -31.94 2.02 4.19
C ARG A 25 -32.34 1.60 5.61
N LYS A 26 -33.52 2.00 6.13
CA LYS A 26 -33.99 1.61 7.48
C LYS A 26 -33.96 0.10 7.79
N ARG A 27 -33.96 -0.79 6.79
CA ARG A 27 -33.78 -2.25 6.96
C ARG A 27 -32.32 -2.73 6.93
N ARG A 28 -31.40 -2.00 6.28
CA ARG A 28 -29.96 -2.30 6.29
C ARG A 28 -29.30 -1.77 7.56
N SER A 29 -29.75 -0.63 8.08
CA SER A 29 -29.20 -0.07 9.33
C SER A 29 -29.41 -1.00 10.52
N SER A 30 -30.57 -1.67 10.63
CA SER A 30 -30.82 -2.64 11.72
C SER A 30 -29.97 -3.91 11.58
N PHE A 31 -29.65 -4.30 10.34
CA PHE A 31 -28.78 -5.46 10.08
C PHE A 31 -27.31 -5.12 10.33
N GLU A 32 -26.86 -3.93 9.93
CA GLU A 32 -25.51 -3.42 10.22
C GLU A 32 -25.32 -3.21 11.73
N GLU A 33 -26.31 -2.64 12.43
CA GLU A 33 -26.29 -2.51 13.90
C GLU A 33 -26.20 -3.89 14.57
N SER A 34 -26.96 -4.89 14.10
CA SER A 34 -26.88 -6.26 14.61
C SER A 34 -25.53 -6.94 14.35
N ILE A 35 -24.92 -6.70 13.18
CA ILE A 35 -23.56 -7.19 12.88
C ILE A 35 -22.53 -6.49 13.76
N HIS A 36 -22.67 -5.20 14.00
CA HIS A 36 -21.78 -4.46 14.91
C HIS A 36 -21.81 -5.02 16.33
N GLU A 37 -23.01 -5.33 16.85
CA GLU A 37 -23.17 -6.00 18.16
C GLU A 37 -22.50 -7.39 18.18
N GLN A 38 -22.61 -8.15 17.09
CA GLN A 38 -21.95 -9.46 16.95
C GLN A 38 -20.42 -9.35 16.86
N ILE A 39 -19.89 -8.36 16.14
CA ILE A 39 -18.45 -8.11 16.00
C ILE A 39 -17.83 -7.60 17.32
N ASP A 40 -18.57 -6.79 18.09
CA ASP A 40 -18.12 -6.29 19.38
C ASP A 40 -17.97 -7.44 20.41
N GLY A 41 -18.86 -8.44 20.34
CA GLY A 41 -18.79 -9.66 21.15
C GLY A 41 -17.74 -10.68 20.69
N ASN A 42 -17.53 -10.86 19.37
CA ASN A 42 -16.68 -11.91 18.80
C ASN A 42 -15.35 -11.38 18.24
N THR A 43 -14.34 -11.35 19.10
CA THR A 43 -12.96 -11.19 18.64
C THR A 43 -12.43 -12.55 18.16
N ARG A 44 -12.00 -12.68 16.89
CA ARG A 44 -10.70 -13.31 16.47
C ARG A 44 -10.66 -14.14 15.18
N MET A 45 -11.77 -14.58 14.58
CA MET A 45 -11.75 -15.38 13.33
C MET A 45 -12.91 -15.08 12.36
N GLU A 46 -14.04 -14.59 12.84
CA GLU A 46 -15.29 -14.50 12.05
C GLU A 46 -15.39 -13.25 11.19
N PHE A 47 -14.48 -12.28 11.36
CA PHE A 47 -14.54 -11.02 10.61
C PHE A 47 -14.58 -11.25 9.09
N GLY A 48 -13.89 -12.30 8.63
CA GLY A 48 -13.91 -12.73 7.24
C GLY A 48 -15.29 -13.15 6.73
N TYR A 49 -16.12 -13.76 7.58
CA TYR A 49 -17.49 -14.16 7.25
C TYR A 49 -18.35 -12.97 6.83
N TYR A 50 -18.26 -11.85 7.56
CA TYR A 50 -19.05 -10.64 7.27
C TYR A 50 -18.48 -9.80 6.12
N THR A 51 -17.18 -9.94 5.80
CA THR A 51 -16.48 -9.00 4.92
C THR A 51 -15.92 -9.59 3.63
N LYS A 52 -15.82 -10.91 3.48
CA LYS A 52 -15.25 -11.53 2.26
C LYS A 52 -16.01 -11.13 1.00
N ASP A 53 -17.34 -11.12 1.03
CA ASP A 53 -18.13 -10.72 -0.14
C ASP A 53 -18.01 -9.22 -0.42
N MET A 54 -17.95 -8.39 0.63
CA MET A 54 -17.66 -6.96 0.48
C MET A 54 -16.30 -6.73 -0.17
N LEU A 55 -15.27 -7.46 0.30
CA LEU A 55 -13.92 -7.44 -0.24
C LEU A 55 -13.91 -7.85 -1.72
N LYS A 56 -14.58 -8.97 -2.07
CA LYS A 56 -14.71 -9.44 -3.45
C LYS A 56 -15.30 -8.38 -4.36
N MET A 57 -16.47 -7.83 -3.99
CA MET A 57 -17.16 -6.83 -4.80
C MET A 57 -16.32 -5.58 -5.03
N THR A 58 -15.67 -5.10 -3.96
CA THR A 58 -14.81 -3.91 -3.99
C THR A 58 -13.57 -4.15 -4.87
N LEU A 59 -12.90 -5.30 -4.73
CA LEU A 59 -11.73 -5.65 -5.52
C LEU A 59 -12.06 -5.87 -7.01
N VAL A 60 -13.18 -6.54 -7.31
CA VAL A 60 -13.64 -6.71 -8.70
C VAL A 60 -13.88 -5.35 -9.34
N GLN A 61 -14.55 -4.43 -8.65
CA GLN A 61 -14.77 -3.08 -9.17
C GLN A 61 -13.44 -2.33 -9.37
N LEU A 62 -12.49 -2.42 -8.43
CA LEU A 62 -11.15 -1.83 -8.55
C LEU A 62 -10.39 -2.36 -9.77
N GLN A 63 -10.41 -3.67 -9.97
CA GLN A 63 -9.76 -4.33 -11.11
C GLN A 63 -10.43 -3.93 -12.44
N LEU A 64 -11.75 -3.79 -12.46
CA LEU A 64 -12.50 -3.29 -13.62
C LEU A 64 -12.11 -1.85 -13.94
N THR A 65 -12.09 -0.94 -12.95
CA THR A 65 -11.64 0.45 -13.16
C THR A 65 -10.21 0.49 -13.71
N HIS A 66 -9.30 -0.31 -13.15
CA HIS A 66 -7.91 -0.38 -13.60
C HIS A 66 -7.79 -0.87 -15.05
N ARG A 67 -8.53 -1.92 -15.41
CA ARG A 67 -8.54 -2.44 -16.79
C ARG A 67 -9.11 -1.42 -17.76
N LEU A 68 -10.20 -0.75 -17.37
CA LEU A 68 -10.79 0.30 -18.19
C LEU A 68 -9.83 1.47 -18.35
N SER A 69 -9.09 1.90 -17.32
CA SER A 69 -8.12 3.00 -17.47
C SER A 69 -6.94 2.64 -18.37
N GLN A 70 -6.52 1.37 -18.42
CA GLN A 70 -5.52 0.90 -19.39
C GLN A 70 -6.03 0.89 -20.85
N HIS A 71 -7.31 0.56 -21.07
CA HIS A 71 -7.91 0.47 -22.42
C HIS A 71 -8.58 1.77 -22.90
N SER A 72 -8.97 2.66 -21.98
CA SER A 72 -9.58 3.96 -22.26
C SER A 72 -8.51 4.97 -22.66
N ASN A 73 -7.78 4.65 -23.73
CA ASN A 73 -7.00 5.61 -24.48
C ASN A 73 -7.53 5.73 -25.93
N PRO A 74 -8.84 5.99 -26.18
CA PRO A 74 -9.39 6.00 -27.54
C PRO A 74 -9.07 7.31 -28.28
N GLN A 75 -8.39 8.27 -27.65
CA GLN A 75 -8.11 9.59 -28.21
C GLN A 75 -6.73 10.20 -27.92
N GLY A 76 -5.72 9.41 -27.49
CA GLY A 76 -4.31 9.83 -27.53
C GLY A 76 -3.96 11.19 -26.87
N LYS A 77 -4.69 11.62 -25.83
CA LYS A 77 -4.49 12.94 -25.23
C LYS A 77 -3.55 12.99 -24.04
N ASP A 78 -3.31 11.87 -23.35
CA ASP A 78 -2.36 11.83 -22.22
C ASP A 78 -1.35 10.70 -22.41
N ASP A 79 -0.18 11.05 -22.94
CA ASP A 79 0.99 10.17 -22.95
C ASP A 79 1.50 9.99 -21.51
N PRO A 80 1.48 8.77 -20.93
CA PRO A 80 1.77 8.57 -19.52
C PRO A 80 3.21 8.96 -19.17
N TYR A 81 3.40 9.45 -17.95
CA TYR A 81 4.73 9.76 -17.44
C TYR A 81 5.51 8.49 -17.04
N ILE A 82 6.83 8.56 -17.24
CA ILE A 82 7.83 7.55 -16.87
C ILE A 82 8.95 8.27 -16.13
N LEU A 83 9.53 7.59 -15.13
CA LEU A 83 10.75 8.08 -14.49
C LEU A 83 11.95 7.75 -15.39
N PHE A 84 12.65 8.78 -15.85
CA PHE A 84 13.90 8.63 -16.58
C PHE A 84 15.06 8.41 -15.60
N VAL A 85 15.09 7.20 -15.00
CA VAL A 85 16.07 6.83 -13.98
C VAL A 85 17.50 6.91 -14.52
N GLU A 86 17.67 6.61 -15.82
CA GLU A 86 18.97 6.57 -16.49
C GLU A 86 19.62 7.95 -16.72
N SER A 87 18.90 9.04 -16.43
CA SER A 87 19.39 10.41 -16.59
C SER A 87 20.44 10.80 -15.56
N ASP A 88 21.31 11.74 -15.92
CA ASP A 88 22.35 12.24 -15.02
C ASP A 88 21.79 13.18 -13.92
N HIS A 89 20.51 13.54 -14.00
CA HIS A 89 19.82 14.46 -13.08
C HIS A 89 19.50 13.85 -11.70
N TRP A 90 19.61 12.52 -11.54
CA TRP A 90 19.30 11.86 -10.27
C TRP A 90 20.22 12.24 -9.11
N ARG A 91 21.46 12.64 -9.39
CA ARG A 91 22.36 13.18 -8.35
C ARG A 91 21.82 14.49 -7.78
N GLU A 92 21.26 15.35 -8.63
CA GLU A 92 20.67 16.62 -8.22
C GLU A 92 19.36 16.37 -7.44
N ILE A 93 18.53 15.43 -7.89
CA ILE A 93 17.32 15.00 -7.17
C ILE A 93 17.68 14.45 -5.79
N GLN A 94 18.73 13.64 -5.69
CA GLN A 94 19.22 13.13 -4.41
C GLN A 94 19.71 14.28 -3.50
N GLY A 95 20.42 15.26 -4.06
CA GLY A 95 20.86 16.45 -3.33
C GLY A 95 19.70 17.28 -2.78
N VAL A 96 18.67 17.53 -3.60
CA VAL A 96 17.47 18.28 -3.19
C VAL A 96 16.68 17.52 -2.13
N THR A 97 16.45 16.23 -2.34
CA THR A 97 15.69 15.41 -1.38
C THR A 97 16.42 15.24 -0.07
N ALA A 98 17.76 15.28 -0.04
CA ALA A 98 18.56 15.25 1.19
C ALA A 98 18.42 16.52 2.06
N ASP A 99 18.11 17.68 1.47
CA ASP A 99 17.80 18.90 2.24
C ASP A 99 16.41 18.78 2.87
N LYS A 100 16.37 18.27 4.10
CA LYS A 100 15.13 18.02 4.86
C LYS A 100 14.24 19.26 4.97
N GLN A 101 14.81 20.46 5.08
CA GLN A 101 14.00 21.67 5.29
C GLN A 101 13.35 22.11 3.98
N ARG A 102 14.14 22.20 2.90
CA ARG A 102 13.65 22.62 1.59
C ARG A 102 12.72 21.58 0.97
N PHE A 103 13.09 20.30 1.07
CA PHE A 103 12.28 19.23 0.52
C PHE A 103 10.94 19.09 1.25
N ARG A 104 10.93 19.30 2.58
CA ARG A 104 9.69 19.37 3.35
C ARG A 104 8.75 20.44 2.79
N GLN A 105 9.24 21.65 2.50
CA GLN A 105 8.42 22.73 1.95
C GLN A 105 7.77 22.34 0.62
N LEU A 106 8.53 21.71 -0.29
CA LEU A 106 8.01 21.24 -1.57
C LEU A 106 6.88 20.21 -1.39
N LEU A 107 7.02 19.27 -0.44
CA LEU A 107 5.96 18.31 -0.13
C LEU A 107 4.71 18.97 0.46
N LEU A 108 4.83 20.12 1.13
CA LEU A 108 3.67 20.86 1.66
C LEU A 108 2.78 21.42 0.55
N GLU A 109 3.36 21.74 -0.60
CA GLU A 109 2.62 22.23 -1.76
C GLU A 109 1.77 21.13 -2.41
N SER A 110 2.01 19.86 -2.04
CA SER A 110 1.37 18.65 -2.58
C SER A 110 0.45 17.97 -1.54
N PRO A 111 -0.62 18.62 -1.05
CA PRO A 111 -1.40 18.12 0.06
C PRO A 111 -2.13 16.81 -0.24
N ARG A 112 -2.42 16.50 -1.52
CA ARG A 112 -3.10 15.27 -1.92
C ARG A 112 -2.23 14.00 -1.79
N LEU A 113 -0.95 14.13 -1.45
CA LEU A 113 -0.16 12.98 -1.03
C LEU A 113 -0.66 12.41 0.31
N LEU A 114 -1.19 13.26 1.20
CA LEU A 114 -1.60 12.88 2.56
C LEU A 114 -3.07 13.16 2.88
N GLN A 115 -3.81 13.86 2.00
CA GLN A 115 -5.20 14.25 2.21
C GLN A 115 -6.09 13.95 1.01
N ILE A 116 -7.37 13.70 1.27
CA ILE A 116 -8.36 13.44 0.20
C ILE A 116 -8.41 14.65 -0.74
N SER A 117 -8.54 14.40 -2.05
CA SER A 117 -8.69 15.48 -3.02
C SER A 117 -10.05 16.16 -2.89
N ALA A 118 -10.10 17.48 -3.09
CA ALA A 118 -11.37 18.23 -3.15
C ALA A 118 -12.27 17.75 -4.30
N THR A 119 -11.68 17.17 -5.35
CA THR A 119 -12.35 16.67 -6.55
C THR A 119 -12.52 15.14 -6.53
N HIS A 120 -12.41 14.53 -5.34
CA HIS A 120 -12.63 13.09 -5.21
C HIS A 120 -14.10 12.73 -5.55
N PRO A 121 -14.34 11.78 -6.48
CA PRO A 121 -15.70 11.49 -6.97
C PRO A 121 -16.65 10.94 -5.90
N TYR A 122 -16.11 10.35 -4.82
CA TYR A 122 -16.91 9.82 -3.71
C TYR A 122 -17.11 10.80 -2.55
N PHE A 123 -16.09 11.60 -2.19
CA PHE A 123 -16.11 12.44 -0.98
C PHE A 123 -16.59 13.85 -1.35
N ASN A 124 -17.89 13.98 -1.57
CA ASN A 124 -18.53 15.25 -1.89
C ASN A 124 -19.95 15.35 -1.30
N SER A 125 -20.49 16.56 -1.30
CA SER A 125 -21.80 16.89 -0.75
C SER A 125 -22.99 16.22 -1.43
N LYS A 126 -22.81 15.57 -2.60
CA LYS A 126 -23.89 14.81 -3.25
C LYS A 126 -24.04 13.41 -2.68
N ILE A 127 -22.97 12.86 -2.09
CA ILE A 127 -22.94 11.49 -1.56
C ILE A 127 -22.94 11.50 -0.04
N PHE A 128 -22.19 12.42 0.57
CA PHE A 128 -22.08 12.57 2.02
C PHE A 128 -22.75 13.84 2.52
N ASP A 129 -23.35 13.73 3.70
CA ASP A 129 -23.61 14.91 4.52
C ASP A 129 -22.28 15.42 5.09
N MET A 130 -21.70 16.40 4.38
CA MET A 130 -20.41 16.97 4.75
C MET A 130 -20.49 17.71 6.09
N ASP A 131 -21.66 18.20 6.50
CA ASP A 131 -21.82 18.88 7.79
C ASP A 131 -21.60 17.90 8.95
N VAL A 132 -22.03 16.63 8.80
CA VAL A 132 -21.81 15.59 9.81
C VAL A 132 -20.33 15.19 9.88
N LEU A 133 -19.67 15.05 8.73
CA LEU A 133 -18.24 14.70 8.66
C LEU A 133 -17.36 15.78 9.31
N THR A 134 -17.69 17.04 9.08
CA THR A 134 -16.84 18.19 9.43
C THR A 134 -16.97 18.64 10.88
N LYS A 135 -18.16 18.59 11.46
CA LYS A 135 -18.42 18.94 12.89
C LYS A 135 -17.48 18.22 13.86
N SER A 136 -17.17 16.96 13.58
CA SER A 136 -16.30 16.15 14.43
C SER A 136 -14.84 16.60 14.45
N ILE A 137 -14.40 17.41 13.49
CA ILE A 137 -13.02 17.90 13.37
C ILE A 137 -12.76 19.01 14.39
N ASP A 138 -13.74 19.91 14.57
CA ASP A 138 -13.66 21.07 15.47
C ASP A 138 -14.10 20.74 16.91
N ALA A 139 -14.82 19.64 17.10
CA ALA A 139 -15.20 19.16 18.43
C ALA A 139 -13.95 18.77 19.25
N ASN A 140 -13.82 19.33 20.46
CA ASN A 140 -12.77 18.96 21.44
C ASN A 140 -13.11 17.64 22.12
N LEU A 141 -13.24 16.60 21.30
CA LEU A 141 -13.31 15.22 21.71
C LEU A 141 -11.88 14.84 22.09
N GLY A 142 -11.59 14.70 23.38
CA GLY A 142 -10.29 14.23 23.85
C GLY A 142 -9.83 13.04 23.00
N GLY A 143 -8.54 12.95 22.64
CA GLY A 143 -8.04 12.03 21.61
C GLY A 143 -8.23 10.53 21.88
N GLU A 144 -8.86 10.17 23.00
CA GLU A 144 -9.22 8.83 23.42
C GLU A 144 -10.71 8.51 23.18
N LEU A 145 -11.57 9.51 22.98
CA LEU A 145 -13.01 9.34 22.83
C LEU A 145 -13.46 9.19 21.38
N ARG A 146 -12.70 9.67 20.39
CA ARG A 146 -13.07 9.56 18.97
C ARG A 146 -12.81 8.14 18.45
N SER A 147 -13.81 7.52 17.83
CA SER A 147 -13.65 6.20 17.20
C SER A 147 -12.58 6.22 16.11
N GLY A 148 -11.95 5.08 15.87
CA GLY A 148 -10.87 4.97 14.89
C GLY A 148 -11.34 5.31 13.47
N SER A 149 -12.57 4.95 13.12
CA SER A 149 -13.19 5.21 11.81
C SER A 149 -13.42 6.70 11.57
N TRP A 150 -13.97 7.43 12.54
CA TRP A 150 -14.06 8.90 12.50
C TRP A 150 -12.68 9.56 12.44
N PHE A 151 -11.73 9.08 13.26
CA PHE A 151 -10.37 9.61 13.21
C PHE A 151 -9.75 9.46 11.83
N ALA A 152 -9.93 8.32 11.15
CA ALA A 152 -9.36 8.05 9.85
C ALA A 152 -9.86 9.05 8.77
N LEU A 153 -11.18 9.28 8.68
CA LEU A 153 -11.75 10.26 7.75
C LEU A 153 -11.27 11.69 8.06
N ASN A 154 -11.37 12.09 9.33
CA ASN A 154 -11.03 13.44 9.75
C ASN A 154 -9.55 13.76 9.57
N GLN A 155 -8.66 12.79 9.82
CA GLN A 155 -7.23 12.95 9.61
C GLN A 155 -6.90 13.26 8.14
N LEU A 156 -7.67 12.73 7.20
CA LEU A 156 -7.50 12.99 5.77
C LEU A 156 -8.21 14.27 5.29
N MET A 157 -9.04 14.90 6.13
CA MET A 157 -9.79 16.14 5.86
C MET A 157 -9.37 17.32 6.76
N CYS A 158 -8.32 17.20 7.59
CA CYS A 158 -8.06 18.14 8.69
C CYS A 158 -7.47 19.53 8.31
N ARG A 159 -7.46 19.94 7.04
CA ARG A 159 -6.85 21.22 6.60
C ARG A 159 -7.91 22.29 6.33
N SER A 160 -7.67 23.51 6.81
CA SER A 160 -8.63 24.62 6.66
C SER A 160 -8.00 25.94 6.19
N THR A 161 -6.67 26.06 6.18
CA THR A 161 -5.99 27.33 5.89
C THR A 161 -4.95 27.22 4.77
N ASP A 162 -4.55 28.37 4.24
CA ASP A 162 -3.45 28.53 3.27
C ASP A 162 -2.06 28.36 3.92
N SER A 163 -2.06 28.28 5.26
CA SER A 163 -0.92 27.91 6.10
C SER A 163 -1.00 26.43 6.51
N TRP A 164 0.13 25.82 6.84
CA TRP A 164 0.18 24.42 7.30
C TRP A 164 -0.37 24.22 8.73
N GLN A 165 -0.97 25.24 9.35
CA GLN A 165 -1.63 25.09 10.64
C GLN A 165 -2.90 24.26 10.42
N TYR A 166 -2.76 22.94 10.52
CA TYR A 166 -3.90 22.05 10.79
C TYR A 166 -4.61 22.54 12.03
N HIS A 167 -5.91 22.26 12.09
CA HIS A 167 -6.72 22.54 13.27
C HIS A 167 -5.98 22.20 14.55
N ASN A 168 -5.98 23.16 15.47
CA ASN A 168 -5.46 22.98 16.82
C ASN A 168 -6.09 21.70 17.38
N LEU A 169 -5.31 20.83 18.04
CA LEU A 169 -5.64 19.50 18.61
C LEU A 169 -4.85 18.34 17.93
N ASN A 170 -5.33 17.09 18.08
CA ASN A 170 -4.57 15.84 17.86
C ASN A 170 -4.05 15.65 16.43
N PHE A 171 -4.74 16.19 15.41
CA PHE A 171 -4.42 15.94 14.01
C PHE A 171 -3.10 16.57 13.56
N LYS A 172 -2.70 17.70 14.16
CA LYS A 172 -1.45 18.40 13.83
C LYS A 172 -0.23 17.51 14.01
N GLU A 173 -0.19 16.74 15.08
CA GLU A 173 0.94 15.86 15.38
C GLU A 173 0.98 14.64 14.44
N TYR A 174 -0.18 14.02 14.17
CA TYR A 174 -0.27 12.91 13.22
C TYR A 174 0.05 13.34 11.78
N SER A 175 -0.36 14.53 11.37
CA SER A 175 0.02 15.10 10.06
C SER A 175 1.52 15.36 9.97
N ARG A 176 2.16 15.85 11.05
CA ARG A 176 3.62 16.02 11.14
C ARG A 176 4.37 14.70 11.02
N ILE A 177 3.90 13.67 11.72
CA ILE A 177 4.47 12.33 11.61
C ILE A 177 4.30 11.78 10.18
N SER A 178 3.12 11.96 9.58
CA SER A 178 2.81 11.50 8.22
C SER A 178 3.71 12.14 7.17
N LEU A 179 3.93 13.46 7.27
CA LEU A 179 4.83 14.20 6.39
C LEU A 179 6.28 13.77 6.54
N ASN A 180 6.76 13.61 7.78
CA ASN A 180 8.14 13.17 8.00
C ASN A 180 8.38 11.76 7.43
N ARG A 181 7.37 10.88 7.52
CA ARG A 181 7.41 9.56 6.87
C ARG A 181 7.46 9.67 5.35
N LEU A 182 6.56 10.44 4.75
CA LEU A 182 6.55 10.68 3.30
C LEU A 182 7.91 11.19 2.81
N MET A 183 8.50 12.15 3.54
CA MET A 183 9.83 12.69 3.27
C MET A 183 10.91 11.60 3.31
N GLN A 184 10.95 10.81 4.39
CA GLN A 184 11.93 9.73 4.56
C GLN A 184 11.79 8.65 3.48
N ILE A 185 10.56 8.21 3.21
CA ILE A 185 10.28 7.20 2.19
C ILE A 185 10.71 7.70 0.81
N THR A 186 10.44 8.97 0.51
CA THR A 186 10.84 9.56 -0.77
C THR A 186 12.36 9.60 -0.92
N GLN A 187 13.08 10.02 0.13
CA GLN A 187 14.55 10.01 0.14
C GLN A 187 15.11 8.60 -0.08
N ASP A 188 14.55 7.59 0.61
CA ASP A 188 14.99 6.20 0.49
C ASP A 188 14.68 5.63 -0.89
N ALA A 189 13.50 5.92 -1.45
CA ALA A 189 13.12 5.50 -2.80
C ALA A 189 14.04 6.11 -3.87
N VAL A 190 14.38 7.40 -3.74
CA VAL A 190 15.32 8.08 -4.65
C VAL A 190 16.68 7.40 -4.59
N ARG A 191 17.16 7.11 -3.37
CA ARG A 191 18.44 6.44 -3.16
C ARG A 191 18.44 5.02 -3.76
N SER A 192 17.36 4.27 -3.56
CA SER A 192 17.18 2.90 -4.07
C SER A 192 17.22 2.85 -5.60
N LEU A 193 16.47 3.72 -6.29
CA LEU A 193 16.50 3.78 -7.75
C LEU A 193 17.83 4.31 -8.30
N HIS A 194 18.42 5.31 -7.66
CA HIS A 194 19.69 5.88 -8.12
C HIS A 194 20.83 4.85 -8.11
N GLN A 195 20.81 3.92 -7.13
CA GLN A 195 21.76 2.82 -7.10
C GLN A 195 21.63 1.92 -8.35
N LEU A 196 20.44 1.66 -8.87
CA LEU A 196 20.29 0.75 -10.02
C LEU A 196 21.01 1.27 -11.28
N VAL A 197 21.11 2.58 -11.42
CA VAL A 197 21.64 3.25 -12.63
C VAL A 197 23.10 3.64 -12.55
N MET A 198 23.69 3.71 -11.35
CA MET A 198 25.10 4.12 -11.20
C MET A 198 26.04 3.27 -12.05
N LEU A 199 26.46 3.83 -13.17
CA LEU A 199 27.37 3.24 -14.13
C LEU A 199 28.81 3.41 -13.63
N PRO A 200 29.68 2.41 -13.82
CA PRO A 200 31.11 2.61 -13.61
C PRO A 200 31.58 3.76 -14.52
N PRO A 201 32.43 4.68 -14.03
CA PRO A 201 32.95 5.76 -14.85
C PRO A 201 33.68 5.18 -16.08
N LEU A 202 33.34 5.69 -17.27
CA LEU A 202 34.04 5.28 -18.48
C LEU A 202 35.49 5.77 -18.46
N PRO A 203 36.44 5.00 -19.02
CA PRO A 203 37.81 5.47 -19.19
C PRO A 203 37.81 6.76 -20.02
N GLN A 204 38.35 7.84 -19.47
CA GLN A 204 38.74 8.99 -20.29
C GLN A 204 39.93 8.58 -21.18
N ALA A 205 40.01 9.17 -22.37
CA ALA A 205 40.86 8.77 -23.48
C ALA A 205 42.24 8.22 -23.07
N PHE A 206 42.56 7.04 -23.63
CA PHE A 206 43.71 6.20 -23.33
C PHE A 206 45.05 6.95 -23.24
N ASP A 207 45.58 7.07 -22.03
CA ASP A 207 47.03 7.18 -21.79
C ASP A 207 47.50 5.85 -21.19
N THR A 208 48.09 4.98 -22.02
CA THR A 208 48.42 3.57 -21.72
C THR A 208 49.44 3.37 -20.61
N LYS A 209 49.88 4.43 -19.91
CA LYS A 209 50.93 4.36 -18.89
C LYS A 209 50.42 4.22 -17.44
N ASN A 210 49.15 4.52 -17.13
CA ASN A 210 48.62 4.52 -15.76
C ASN A 210 47.28 3.80 -15.60
N GLN A 211 47.02 2.77 -16.42
CA GLN A 211 45.73 2.07 -16.47
C GLN A 211 45.31 1.44 -15.13
N GLU A 212 46.27 0.95 -14.34
CA GLU A 212 46.01 0.35 -13.02
C GLU A 212 45.70 1.42 -11.95
N THR A 213 46.42 2.53 -11.94
CA THR A 213 46.24 3.64 -10.99
C THR A 213 44.96 4.42 -11.26
N ASP A 214 44.65 4.69 -12.54
CA ASP A 214 43.43 5.39 -12.93
C ASP A 214 42.20 4.48 -12.83
N GLY A 215 42.35 3.21 -13.21
CA GLY A 215 41.32 2.18 -13.04
C GLY A 215 40.99 1.90 -11.57
N SER A 216 41.99 1.81 -10.70
CA SER A 216 41.78 1.63 -9.26
C SER A 216 41.14 2.86 -8.60
N ARG A 217 41.51 4.08 -9.02
CA ARG A 217 40.86 5.31 -8.54
C ARG A 217 39.41 5.43 -9.01
N ALA A 218 39.14 5.07 -10.26
CA ALA A 218 37.79 4.99 -10.82
C ALA A 218 36.92 3.95 -10.07
N ALA A 219 37.46 2.75 -9.83
CA ALA A 219 36.80 1.70 -9.06
C ALA A 219 36.58 2.13 -7.60
N LEU A 220 37.56 2.78 -6.96
CA LEU A 220 37.45 3.33 -5.62
C LEU A 220 36.30 4.35 -5.54
N ASN A 221 36.23 5.30 -6.47
CA ASN A 221 35.17 6.32 -6.50
C ASN A 221 33.79 5.70 -6.75
N PHE A 222 33.71 4.71 -7.65
CA PHE A 222 32.47 3.95 -7.90
C PHE A 222 32.02 3.20 -6.64
N LEU A 223 32.92 2.46 -6.00
CA LEU A 223 32.63 1.70 -4.78
C LEU A 223 32.28 2.63 -3.61
N LEU A 224 32.98 3.76 -3.45
CA LEU A 224 32.63 4.78 -2.45
C LEU A 224 31.23 5.35 -2.70
N ALA A 225 30.88 5.69 -3.95
CA ALA A 225 29.54 6.18 -4.27
C ALA A 225 28.46 5.12 -4.00
N ARG A 226 28.75 3.84 -4.31
CA ARG A 226 27.87 2.70 -3.98
C ARG A 226 27.71 2.51 -2.48
N LEU A 227 28.82 2.51 -1.74
CA LEU A 227 28.86 2.34 -0.29
C LEU A 227 28.16 3.50 0.42
N SER A 228 28.42 4.75 0.04
CA SER A 228 27.69 5.92 0.55
C SER A 228 26.22 5.89 0.18
N GLY A 229 25.87 5.45 -1.04
CA GLY A 229 24.50 5.18 -1.45
C GLY A 229 23.83 4.10 -0.60
N LEU A 230 24.58 3.12 -0.09
CA LEU A 230 24.09 2.08 0.83
C LEU A 230 24.15 2.50 2.31
N GLY A 231 24.58 3.73 2.62
CA GLY A 231 24.65 4.28 3.97
C GLY A 231 25.97 4.04 4.70
N ALA A 232 26.99 3.47 4.06
CA ALA A 232 28.32 3.34 4.65
C ALA A 232 29.06 4.69 4.65
N GLY A 233 29.50 5.14 5.84
CA GLY A 233 30.21 6.39 6.05
C GLY A 233 29.38 7.52 6.67
N LEU A 234 28.09 7.31 6.93
CA LEU A 234 27.35 8.17 7.86
C LEU A 234 27.97 8.00 9.26
N GLN A 235 28.45 9.11 9.84
CA GLN A 235 28.87 9.14 11.24
C GLN A 235 27.71 8.59 12.10
N PRO A 236 27.98 7.75 13.11
CA PRO A 236 26.95 7.13 13.98
C PRO A 236 26.15 8.14 14.82
N THR A 237 26.27 9.44 14.55
CA THR A 237 25.45 10.51 15.13
C THR A 237 24.08 10.64 14.48
N GLU A 238 23.84 10.03 13.32
CA GLU A 238 22.46 9.84 12.84
C GLU A 238 21.86 8.59 13.49
N PRO A 239 20.64 8.69 14.07
CA PRO A 239 19.97 7.53 14.64
C PRO A 239 19.86 6.41 13.59
N PRO A 240 19.81 5.14 14.01
CA PRO A 240 19.72 4.00 13.09
C PRO A 240 18.62 4.22 12.05
N PRO A 241 18.74 3.67 10.83
CA PRO A 241 17.75 3.86 9.76
C PRO A 241 16.36 3.61 10.34
N ASN A 242 15.59 4.70 10.44
CA ASN A 242 14.30 4.69 11.10
C ASN A 242 13.43 3.60 10.45
N SER A 243 12.65 2.88 11.25
CA SER A 243 11.67 1.86 10.80
C SER A 243 10.59 2.36 9.81
N ASP A 244 10.69 3.63 9.39
CA ASP A 244 9.73 4.40 8.60
C ASP A 244 10.20 4.66 7.14
N GLY A 245 11.27 4.02 6.65
CA GLY A 245 11.75 4.13 5.25
C GLY A 245 10.87 3.42 4.22
N ILE A 246 11.32 3.27 2.95
CA ILE A 246 10.54 2.59 1.87
C ILE A 246 10.07 1.18 2.24
N LYS A 247 10.83 0.48 3.07
CA LYS A 247 10.46 -0.83 3.64
C LYS A 247 9.15 -0.79 4.43
N SER A 248 8.74 0.37 4.95
CA SER A 248 7.44 0.54 5.62
C SER A 248 6.26 0.42 4.64
N ILE A 249 6.38 0.90 3.39
CA ILE A 249 5.38 0.71 2.34
C ILE A 249 5.33 -0.75 1.90
N ILE A 250 6.50 -1.38 1.71
CA ILE A 250 6.57 -2.81 1.38
C ILE A 250 5.92 -3.65 2.49
N THR A 251 6.20 -3.32 3.75
CA THR A 251 5.56 -3.94 4.92
C THR A 251 4.04 -3.77 4.87
N LYS A 252 3.54 -2.57 4.50
CA LYS A 252 2.10 -2.33 4.34
C LYS A 252 1.48 -3.16 3.21
N ILE A 253 2.21 -3.37 2.11
CA ILE A 253 1.76 -4.25 1.03
C ILE A 253 1.66 -5.71 1.53
N TYR A 254 2.64 -6.19 2.30
CA TYR A 254 2.54 -7.53 2.89
C TYR A 254 1.44 -7.62 3.96
N GLU A 255 1.23 -6.59 4.78
CA GLU A 255 0.11 -6.51 5.73
C GLU A 255 -1.25 -6.52 4.99
N LEU A 256 -1.34 -5.85 3.83
CA LEU A 256 -2.51 -5.87 2.95
C LEU A 256 -2.80 -7.28 2.42
N LEU A 257 -1.78 -7.96 1.88
CA LEU A 257 -1.91 -9.32 1.35
C LEU A 257 -2.26 -10.33 2.44
N LEU A 258 -1.60 -10.25 3.61
CA LEU A 258 -1.93 -11.07 4.76
C LEU A 258 -3.35 -10.79 5.27
N GLY A 259 -3.77 -9.52 5.28
CA GLY A 259 -5.14 -9.15 5.66
C GLY A 259 -6.20 -9.78 4.75
N ILE A 260 -5.92 -9.86 3.45
CA ILE A 260 -6.78 -10.57 2.48
C ILE A 260 -6.84 -12.06 2.80
N VAL A 261 -5.69 -12.72 3.02
CA VAL A 261 -5.63 -14.15 3.39
C VAL A 261 -6.46 -14.42 4.65
N LEU A 262 -6.28 -13.59 5.69
CA LEU A 262 -7.02 -13.72 6.96
C LEU A 262 -8.53 -13.57 6.79
N ILE A 263 -9.00 -12.74 5.86
CA ILE A 263 -10.43 -12.62 5.53
C ILE A 263 -10.95 -13.90 4.86
N TYR A 264 -10.17 -14.51 3.96
CA TYR A 264 -10.54 -15.77 3.31
C TYR A 264 -10.56 -16.95 4.30
N GLU A 265 -9.52 -17.07 5.14
CA GLU A 265 -9.45 -18.08 6.20
C GLU A 265 -10.59 -17.94 7.21
N GLY A 266 -10.88 -16.70 7.61
CA GLY A 266 -11.95 -16.40 8.55
C GLY A 266 -13.34 -16.77 8.03
N PHE A 267 -13.58 -16.54 6.73
CA PHE A 267 -14.82 -16.98 6.08
C PHE A 267 -14.92 -18.50 6.02
N GLN A 268 -13.85 -19.19 5.62
CA GLN A 268 -13.85 -20.65 5.49
C GLN A 268 -14.10 -21.32 6.85
N SER A 269 -13.37 -20.89 7.88
CA SER A 269 -13.51 -21.43 9.25
C SER A 269 -14.96 -21.34 9.76
N LYS A 270 -15.62 -20.20 9.54
CA LYS A 270 -17.04 -20.00 9.93
C LYS A 270 -18.02 -20.80 9.08
N SER A 271 -17.76 -20.92 7.78
CA SER A 271 -18.63 -21.67 6.86
C SER A 271 -18.62 -23.16 7.21
N ASP A 272 -17.43 -23.71 7.51
CA ASP A 272 -17.25 -25.10 7.91
C ASP A 272 -17.94 -25.37 9.26
N GLU A 273 -17.84 -24.45 10.24
CA GLU A 273 -18.59 -24.54 11.51
C GLU A 273 -20.11 -24.56 11.30
N MET A 274 -20.64 -23.71 10.41
CA MET A 274 -22.09 -23.67 10.12
C MET A 274 -22.57 -24.91 9.36
N GLU A 275 -21.76 -25.48 8.47
CA GLU A 275 -22.08 -26.76 7.81
C GLU A 275 -22.12 -27.90 8.84
N ILE A 276 -21.19 -27.94 9.79
CA ILE A 276 -21.17 -28.91 10.89
C ILE A 276 -22.41 -28.77 11.79
N ASP A 277 -22.78 -27.55 12.18
CA ASP A 277 -23.99 -27.29 12.97
C ASP A 277 -25.28 -27.63 12.19
N SER A 278 -25.29 -27.43 10.86
CA SER A 278 -26.44 -27.79 10.02
C SER A 278 -26.62 -29.31 9.85
N LEU A 279 -25.54 -30.08 10.01
CA LEU A 279 -25.54 -31.54 10.01
C LEU A 279 -25.97 -32.13 11.37
N TYR A 280 -26.00 -31.33 12.43
CA TYR A 280 -26.36 -31.77 13.78
C TYR A 280 -27.47 -30.92 14.42
N LEU A 281 -28.72 -31.39 14.35
CA LEU A 281 -29.74 -31.21 15.40
C LEU A 281 -30.94 -32.18 15.15
N PRO A 282 -31.53 -32.87 16.15
CA PRO A 282 -31.25 -32.90 17.58
C PRO A 282 -31.03 -34.34 18.12
N VAL A 283 -29.79 -34.70 18.45
CA VAL A 283 -29.54 -35.82 19.38
C VAL A 283 -28.54 -35.31 20.41
N LEU A 284 -28.93 -35.40 21.69
CA LEU A 284 -28.23 -34.94 22.90
C LEU A 284 -28.50 -33.51 23.38
N GLN A 285 -29.79 -33.14 23.45
CA GLN A 285 -30.27 -32.54 24.71
C GLN A 285 -30.65 -33.68 25.67
N LYS A 286 -29.65 -34.24 26.36
CA LYS A 286 -29.75 -34.84 27.71
C LYS A 286 -28.47 -35.61 28.04
N ASN A 287 -28.05 -35.43 29.29
CA ASN A 287 -26.97 -36.12 30.00
C ASN A 287 -25.61 -35.50 29.66
N GLY A 288 -25.03 -34.68 30.54
CA GLY A 288 -24.63 -35.09 31.88
C GLY A 288 -23.12 -35.29 31.80
N LYS A 289 -22.38 -34.63 32.70
CA LYS A 289 -20.93 -34.70 32.89
C LYS A 289 -20.33 -36.02 32.39
N ASP A 290 -19.38 -35.95 31.45
CA ASP A 290 -18.24 -36.84 31.47
C ASP A 290 -17.05 -36.20 30.77
N GLN A 291 -15.98 -36.05 31.55
CA GLN A 291 -14.63 -35.85 31.08
C GLN A 291 -14.22 -37.14 30.36
N THR A 292 -14.03 -37.09 29.05
CA THR A 292 -13.21 -38.10 28.38
C THR A 292 -12.34 -37.42 27.35
N GLU A 293 -11.04 -37.59 27.56
CA GLU A 293 -9.97 -37.31 26.62
C GLU A 293 -10.24 -38.08 25.31
N THR A 294 -10.30 -37.36 24.19
CA THR A 294 -10.18 -37.94 22.86
C THR A 294 -9.20 -37.12 22.04
N THR A 295 -7.95 -37.62 22.07
CA THR A 295 -7.10 -37.92 20.91
C THR A 295 -6.94 -36.87 19.82
N ASP A 296 -5.75 -36.27 19.80
CA ASP A 296 -4.90 -36.01 18.62
C ASP A 296 -5.62 -35.81 17.28
N ASN A 297 -6.06 -34.58 17.03
CA ASN A 297 -5.96 -33.99 15.70
C ASN A 297 -4.89 -32.91 15.79
N GLN A 298 -3.64 -33.29 15.48
CA GLN A 298 -2.53 -32.35 15.35
C GLN A 298 -2.89 -31.30 14.28
N PRO A 299 -3.02 -30.00 14.64
CA PRO A 299 -3.01 -28.96 13.63
C PRO A 299 -1.61 -28.94 13.04
N PHE A 300 -1.54 -28.96 11.70
CA PHE A 300 -0.32 -28.82 10.90
C PHE A 300 0.83 -28.12 11.65
N ASP A 301 1.82 -28.90 12.08
CA ASP A 301 3.03 -28.42 12.71
C ASP A 301 3.94 -27.81 11.62
N ASN A 302 3.68 -26.54 11.29
CA ASN A 302 4.65 -25.66 10.68
C ASN A 302 4.97 -24.57 11.71
N SER A 303 6.08 -24.78 12.39
CA SER A 303 6.68 -23.92 13.40
C SER A 303 6.90 -22.48 12.92
N PHE A 304 5.83 -21.69 12.85
CA PHE A 304 5.93 -20.24 12.99
C PHE A 304 6.24 -19.97 14.45
N LYS A 305 7.35 -19.28 14.74
CA LYS A 305 7.69 -18.80 16.09
C LYS A 305 6.41 -18.22 16.70
N ILE A 306 5.95 -18.83 17.79
CA ILE A 306 4.69 -18.50 18.46
C ILE A 306 4.77 -17.04 18.88
N VAL A 307 4.20 -16.17 18.05
CA VAL A 307 3.91 -14.79 18.43
C VAL A 307 2.90 -14.91 19.58
N PRO A 308 3.12 -14.26 20.73
CA PRO A 308 2.16 -14.28 21.84
C PRO A 308 0.73 -14.02 21.34
N ALA A 309 -0.26 -14.73 21.87
CA ALA A 309 -1.63 -14.71 21.35
C ALA A 309 -2.21 -13.28 21.19
N ASP A 310 -1.85 -12.37 22.09
CA ASP A 310 -2.26 -10.96 22.03
C ASP A 310 -1.54 -10.18 20.93
N GLU A 311 -0.25 -10.44 20.71
CA GLU A 311 0.50 -9.83 19.59
C GLU A 311 -0.04 -10.33 18.24
N TRP A 312 -0.41 -11.60 18.14
CA TRP A 312 -1.03 -12.16 16.95
C TRP A 312 -2.42 -11.55 16.68
N ARG A 313 -3.24 -11.38 17.73
CA ARG A 313 -4.53 -10.68 17.63
C ARG A 313 -4.35 -9.27 17.08
N LEU A 314 -3.40 -8.52 17.62
CA LEU A 314 -3.11 -7.15 17.18
C LEU A 314 -2.55 -7.11 15.74
N MET A 315 -1.77 -8.12 15.35
CA MET A 315 -1.30 -8.31 13.99
C MET A 315 -2.46 -8.50 13.02
N LYS A 316 -3.39 -9.42 13.30
CA LYS A 316 -4.58 -9.67 12.46
C LYS A 316 -5.39 -8.39 12.27
N GLN A 317 -5.70 -7.71 13.37
CA GLN A 317 -6.48 -6.48 13.36
C GLN A 317 -5.81 -5.40 12.51
N ARG A 318 -4.49 -5.24 12.63
CA ARG A 318 -3.72 -4.31 11.81
C ARG A 318 -3.77 -4.66 10.32
N CYS A 319 -3.58 -5.92 9.96
CA CYS A 319 -3.57 -6.35 8.57
C CYS A 319 -4.93 -6.12 7.90
N ILE A 320 -6.02 -6.51 8.58
CA ILE A 320 -7.38 -6.28 8.08
C ILE A 320 -7.70 -4.77 8.02
N GLY A 321 -7.25 -3.99 9.00
CA GLY A 321 -7.37 -2.54 8.97
C GLY A 321 -6.64 -1.88 7.79
N VAL A 322 -5.48 -2.41 7.40
CA VAL A 322 -4.73 -1.95 6.21
C VAL A 322 -5.51 -2.23 4.92
N VAL A 323 -6.20 -3.38 4.83
CA VAL A 323 -7.12 -3.69 3.72
C VAL A 323 -8.23 -2.66 3.65
N ALA A 324 -8.95 -2.42 4.75
CA ALA A 324 -10.05 -1.47 4.79
C ALA A 324 -9.62 -0.06 4.34
N LEU A 325 -8.49 0.43 4.88
CA LEU A 325 -7.94 1.73 4.50
C LEU A 325 -7.52 1.80 3.02
N PHE A 326 -6.91 0.74 2.49
CA PHE A 326 -6.52 0.70 1.08
C PHE A 326 -7.75 0.73 0.17
N LEU A 327 -8.79 -0.03 0.48
CA LEU A 327 -10.00 -0.07 -0.34
C LEU A 327 -10.74 1.26 -0.39
N LEU A 328 -10.71 2.04 0.70
CA LEU A 328 -11.38 3.35 0.77
C LEU A 328 -10.49 4.52 0.29
N PHE A 329 -9.21 4.56 0.68
CA PHE A 329 -8.31 5.70 0.47
C PHE A 329 -7.06 5.37 -0.36
N GLY A 330 -6.79 4.10 -0.66
CA GLY A 330 -5.55 3.66 -1.30
C GLY A 330 -4.34 3.80 -0.37
N VAL A 331 -3.14 3.88 -0.97
CA VAL A 331 -1.86 4.04 -0.24
C VAL A 331 -1.85 5.27 0.67
N GLN A 332 -2.58 6.32 0.30
CA GLN A 332 -2.72 7.54 1.11
C GLN A 332 -3.16 7.25 2.55
N GLY A 333 -4.10 6.32 2.75
CA GLY A 333 -4.61 5.97 4.08
C GLY A 333 -3.54 5.39 5.01
N TRP A 334 -2.44 4.85 4.48
CA TRP A 334 -1.40 4.20 5.27
C TRP A 334 -0.47 5.17 6.02
N PHE A 335 -0.47 6.46 5.64
CA PHE A 335 0.41 7.45 6.25
C PHE A 335 -0.09 7.97 7.59
N GLY A 336 -1.39 8.22 7.72
CA GLY A 336 -1.98 8.89 8.89
C GLY A 336 -3.03 8.08 9.66
N CYS A 337 -3.71 7.13 9.03
CA CYS A 337 -4.85 6.42 9.64
C CYS A 337 -4.38 5.18 10.44
N PHE A 338 -5.17 4.77 11.44
CA PHE A 338 -4.96 3.55 12.27
C PHE A 338 -3.53 3.35 12.81
N LYS A 339 -2.83 4.44 13.17
CA LYS A 339 -1.45 4.37 13.71
C LYS A 339 -1.38 3.85 15.14
N ASN A 340 -2.37 4.16 15.97
CA ASN A 340 -2.42 3.66 17.33
C ASN A 340 -3.32 2.42 17.40
N ARG A 341 -2.71 1.25 17.62
CA ARG A 341 -3.37 -0.05 17.64
C ARG A 341 -4.39 -0.21 18.78
N LYS A 342 -4.29 0.62 19.83
CA LYS A 342 -5.26 0.63 20.94
C LYS A 342 -6.49 1.50 20.67
N LYS A 343 -6.52 2.24 19.56
CA LYS A 343 -7.52 3.28 19.28
C LYS A 343 -8.54 2.91 18.19
N TYR A 344 -8.44 1.73 17.58
CA TYR A 344 -9.44 1.26 16.64
C TYR A 344 -9.84 -0.17 16.97
N THR A 345 -11.08 -0.50 16.63
CA THR A 345 -11.75 -1.79 16.89
C THR A 345 -12.05 -2.52 15.58
N TYR A 346 -12.53 -3.76 15.63
CA TYR A 346 -13.05 -4.42 14.43
C TYR A 346 -14.30 -3.72 13.90
N CYS A 347 -15.12 -3.11 14.76
CA CYS A 347 -16.26 -2.29 14.36
C CYS A 347 -15.82 -1.05 13.57
N ASP A 348 -14.72 -0.40 13.96
CA ASP A 348 -14.12 0.68 13.15
C ASP A 348 -13.66 0.19 11.78
N ILE A 349 -13.01 -0.97 11.73
CA ILE A 349 -12.54 -1.56 10.46
C ILE A 349 -13.73 -1.91 9.56
N TYR A 350 -14.78 -2.52 10.12
CA TYR A 350 -16.01 -2.86 9.42
C TYR A 350 -16.68 -1.61 8.84
N SER A 351 -16.77 -0.53 9.62
CA SER A 351 -17.30 0.77 9.18
C SER A 351 -16.55 1.33 7.97
N ILE A 352 -15.23 1.22 7.95
CA ILE A 352 -14.42 1.64 6.79
C ILE A 352 -14.67 0.71 5.59
N PHE A 353 -14.85 -0.60 5.81
CA PHE A 353 -15.21 -1.55 4.76
C PHE A 353 -16.57 -1.26 4.12
N THR A 354 -17.59 -0.92 4.91
CA THR A 354 -18.92 -0.59 4.38
C THR A 354 -18.88 0.69 3.54
N LEU A 355 -18.07 1.68 3.93
CA LEU A 355 -17.83 2.87 3.11
C LEU A 355 -17.12 2.53 1.78
N ALA A 356 -16.11 1.64 1.81
CA ALA A 356 -15.43 1.19 0.59
C ALA A 356 -16.37 0.42 -0.35
N LEU A 357 -17.25 -0.40 0.22
CA LEU A 357 -18.29 -1.11 -0.52
C LEU A 357 -19.31 -0.14 -1.13
N ASP A 358 -19.78 0.85 -0.37
CA ASP A 358 -20.72 1.86 -0.89
C ASP A 358 -20.09 2.64 -2.06
N MET A 359 -18.83 3.07 -1.91
CA MET A 359 -18.04 3.69 -2.98
C MET A 359 -18.01 2.81 -4.23
N SER A 360 -17.67 1.53 -4.08
CA SER A 360 -17.59 0.58 -5.19
C SER A 360 -18.93 0.27 -5.82
N SER A 361 -20.00 0.20 -5.02
CA SER A 361 -21.36 -0.04 -5.51
C SER A 361 -21.88 1.08 -6.42
N ARG A 362 -21.30 2.28 -6.30
CA ARG A 362 -21.56 3.44 -7.16
C ARG A 362 -20.65 3.46 -8.41
N GLY A 363 -19.84 2.42 -8.61
CA GLY A 363 -18.86 2.34 -9.69
C GLY A 363 -17.59 3.19 -9.47
N ILE A 364 -17.42 3.74 -8.26
CA ILE A 364 -16.29 4.61 -7.91
C ILE A 364 -15.24 3.79 -7.16
N THR A 365 -13.96 4.08 -7.39
CA THR A 365 -12.82 3.43 -6.75
C THR A 365 -11.68 4.42 -6.55
N ILE A 366 -10.65 4.02 -5.81
CA ILE A 366 -9.41 4.80 -5.61
C ILE A 366 -8.63 5.10 -6.92
N LEU A 367 -9.03 4.52 -8.05
CA LEU A 367 -8.47 4.77 -9.38
C LEU A 367 -9.41 5.56 -10.31
N SER A 368 -10.57 5.97 -9.80
CA SER A 368 -11.53 6.74 -10.60
C SER A 368 -10.99 8.15 -10.85
N SER A 369 -11.26 8.66 -12.06
CA SER A 369 -10.89 10.02 -12.45
C SER A 369 -11.47 11.05 -11.49
N GLN A 370 -10.72 12.12 -11.26
CA GLN A 370 -11.20 13.27 -10.49
C GLN A 370 -12.40 13.92 -11.20
N THR A 371 -13.27 14.57 -10.43
CA THR A 371 -14.46 15.25 -10.98
C THR A 371 -14.10 16.44 -11.87
N GLU A 372 -12.92 17.04 -11.66
CA GLU A 372 -12.36 18.07 -12.53
C GLU A 372 -11.53 17.45 -13.67
N PRO A 373 -11.84 17.77 -14.94
CA PRO A 373 -11.08 17.29 -16.08
C PRO A 373 -9.62 17.78 -16.05
N GLY A 374 -8.69 16.93 -16.49
CA GLY A 374 -7.27 17.27 -16.63
C GLY A 374 -6.45 17.12 -15.35
N LEU A 375 -7.07 16.95 -14.18
CA LEU A 375 -6.36 16.63 -12.96
C LEU A 375 -6.01 15.14 -12.89
N HIS A 376 -4.74 14.86 -12.63
CA HIS A 376 -4.32 13.49 -12.35
C HIS A 376 -4.91 13.01 -11.02
N THR A 377 -5.09 11.69 -10.93
CA THR A 377 -5.56 11.01 -9.71
C THR A 377 -4.37 10.73 -8.80
N PRO A 378 -4.39 11.18 -7.53
CA PRO A 378 -3.29 10.91 -6.59
C PRO A 378 -3.06 9.41 -6.39
N TRP A 379 -1.80 9.01 -6.22
CA TRP A 379 -1.41 7.61 -5.99
C TRP A 379 -1.85 6.61 -7.08
N ARG A 380 -2.22 7.09 -8.29
CA ARG A 380 -2.76 6.23 -9.36
C ARG A 380 -1.80 5.12 -9.79
N HIS A 381 -0.49 5.34 -9.71
CA HIS A 381 0.49 4.39 -10.22
C HIS A 381 0.72 3.25 -9.23
N LEU A 382 0.97 3.55 -7.95
CA LEU A 382 1.16 2.52 -6.93
C LEU A 382 -0.16 1.81 -6.60
N ASN A 383 -1.29 2.53 -6.52
CA ASN A 383 -2.61 1.90 -6.39
C ASN A 383 -2.92 1.04 -7.62
N GLY A 384 -2.55 1.50 -8.82
CA GLY A 384 -2.72 0.77 -10.08
C GLY A 384 -1.88 -0.49 -10.15
N PHE A 385 -0.62 -0.42 -9.72
CA PHE A 385 0.27 -1.58 -9.59
C PHE A 385 -0.33 -2.65 -8.66
N LEU A 386 -0.87 -2.24 -7.50
CA LEU A 386 -1.52 -3.16 -6.58
C LEU A 386 -2.84 -3.72 -7.14
N ALA A 387 -3.62 -2.92 -7.87
CA ALA A 387 -4.81 -3.42 -8.57
C ALA A 387 -4.44 -4.46 -9.65
N ASP A 388 -3.35 -4.24 -10.39
CA ASP A 388 -2.84 -5.19 -11.36
C ASP A 388 -2.28 -6.46 -10.70
N LEU A 389 -1.64 -6.33 -9.54
CA LEU A 389 -1.20 -7.46 -8.72
C LEU A 389 -2.39 -8.33 -8.32
N PHE A 390 -3.48 -7.73 -7.82
CA PHE A 390 -4.69 -8.46 -7.43
C PHE A 390 -5.34 -9.16 -8.63
N ARG A 391 -5.38 -8.49 -9.78
CA ARG A 391 -5.91 -9.05 -11.02
C ARG A 391 -5.08 -10.25 -11.48
N THR A 392 -3.76 -10.11 -11.50
CA THR A 392 -2.83 -11.15 -11.97
C THR A 392 -2.86 -12.37 -11.06
N THR A 393 -3.02 -12.13 -9.75
CA THR A 393 -3.13 -13.19 -8.73
C THR A 393 -4.54 -13.74 -8.57
N ARG A 394 -5.52 -13.21 -9.33
CA ARG A 394 -6.93 -13.60 -9.31
C ARG A 394 -7.61 -13.46 -7.94
N ILE A 395 -7.12 -12.56 -7.10
CA ILE A 395 -7.76 -12.27 -5.82
C ILE A 395 -9.14 -11.69 -6.09
N GLY A 396 -10.15 -12.29 -5.46
CA GLY A 396 -11.55 -11.92 -5.64
C GLY A 396 -12.31 -12.85 -6.59
N CYS A 397 -11.59 -13.67 -7.37
CA CYS A 397 -12.16 -14.62 -8.31
C CYS A 397 -12.33 -16.03 -7.67
N PRO A 398 -13.22 -16.88 -8.20
CA PRO A 398 -13.43 -18.24 -7.68
C PRO A 398 -12.25 -19.18 -7.98
N ASP A 399 -11.42 -18.87 -8.96
CA ASP A 399 -10.28 -19.65 -9.44
C ASP A 399 -8.93 -19.16 -8.87
N LEU A 400 -8.96 -18.49 -7.72
CA LEU A 400 -7.78 -18.07 -6.97
C LEU A 400 -6.94 -19.29 -6.53
N ASN A 401 -5.65 -19.29 -6.89
CA ASN A 401 -4.67 -20.26 -6.40
C ASN A 401 -3.61 -19.56 -5.54
N TRP A 402 -3.57 -19.88 -4.24
CA TRP A 402 -2.66 -19.25 -3.29
C TRP A 402 -1.17 -19.51 -3.58
N TYR A 403 -0.81 -20.69 -4.11
CA TYR A 403 0.57 -21.00 -4.47
C TYR A 403 1.08 -20.13 -5.62
N THR A 404 0.26 -20.00 -6.68
CA THR A 404 0.55 -19.11 -7.80
C THR A 404 0.61 -17.66 -7.34
N ALA A 405 -0.30 -17.24 -6.46
CA ALA A 405 -0.31 -15.89 -5.90
C ALA A 405 0.98 -15.58 -5.11
N MET A 406 1.40 -16.49 -4.23
CA MET A 406 2.65 -16.35 -3.46
C MET A 406 3.88 -16.25 -4.36
N TYR A 407 3.95 -17.06 -5.43
CA TYR A 407 5.04 -16.99 -6.39
C TYR A 407 5.11 -15.63 -7.09
N ILE A 408 3.96 -15.12 -7.55
CA ILE A 408 3.86 -13.79 -8.17
C ILE A 408 4.30 -12.72 -7.18
N TRP A 409 3.78 -12.72 -5.94
CA TRP A 409 4.14 -11.74 -4.92
C TRP A 409 5.65 -11.70 -4.66
N GLY A 410 6.27 -12.87 -4.49
CA GLY A 410 7.71 -12.97 -4.28
C GLY A 410 8.56 -12.51 -5.47
N SER A 411 8.00 -12.51 -6.67
CA SER A 411 8.70 -12.16 -7.90
C SER A 411 8.60 -10.67 -8.30
N VAL A 412 7.62 -9.94 -7.76
CA VAL A 412 7.31 -8.56 -8.21
C VAL A 412 7.42 -7.50 -7.12
N LEU A 413 7.38 -7.90 -5.84
CA LEU A 413 7.44 -6.99 -4.69
C LEU A 413 8.88 -6.64 -4.29
N GLU A 414 9.67 -6.19 -5.26
CA GLU A 414 11.04 -5.70 -5.04
C GLU A 414 11.07 -4.24 -4.59
N GLU A 415 12.09 -3.86 -3.82
CA GLU A 415 12.25 -2.50 -3.32
C GLU A 415 12.36 -1.46 -4.46
N SER A 416 13.05 -1.83 -5.54
CA SER A 416 13.17 -1.07 -6.79
C SER A 416 11.82 -0.77 -7.43
N THR A 417 11.00 -1.81 -7.62
CA THR A 417 9.67 -1.71 -8.23
C THR A 417 8.75 -0.81 -7.43
N ILE A 418 8.69 -1.01 -6.11
CA ILE A 418 7.85 -0.20 -5.23
C ILE A 418 8.35 1.25 -5.18
N SER A 419 9.67 1.46 -5.12
CA SER A 419 10.28 2.80 -5.17
C SER A 419 9.93 3.54 -6.45
N TYR A 420 9.93 2.84 -7.59
CA TYR A 420 9.58 3.39 -8.90
C TYR A 420 8.14 3.92 -8.93
N PHE A 421 7.15 3.08 -8.62
CA PHE A 421 5.75 3.52 -8.67
C PHE A 421 5.43 4.58 -7.60
N PHE A 422 6.05 4.46 -6.42
CA PHE A 422 5.95 5.46 -5.36
C PHE A 422 6.43 6.85 -5.81
N LEU A 423 7.64 6.91 -6.38
CA LEU A 423 8.20 8.18 -6.84
C LEU A 423 7.45 8.76 -8.03
N LEU A 424 6.89 7.92 -8.88
CA LEU A 424 6.09 8.38 -10.01
C LEU A 424 4.84 9.15 -9.52
N ASP A 425 4.17 8.65 -8.48
CA ASP A 425 3.06 9.36 -7.83
C ASP A 425 3.50 10.63 -7.10
N VAL A 426 4.60 10.57 -6.34
CA VAL A 426 5.10 11.74 -5.60
C VAL A 426 5.54 12.85 -6.56
N PHE A 427 6.30 12.53 -7.60
CA PHE A 427 6.80 13.52 -8.55
C PHE A 427 5.70 14.06 -9.47
N GLU A 428 4.70 13.27 -9.83
CA GLU A 428 3.55 13.77 -10.58
C GLU A 428 2.75 14.79 -9.75
N GLU A 429 2.46 14.48 -8.48
CA GLU A 429 1.77 15.43 -7.61
C GLU A 429 2.61 16.69 -7.33
N MET A 430 3.92 16.55 -7.15
CA MET A 430 4.80 17.72 -6.97
C MET A 430 4.94 18.59 -8.23
N LYS A 431 4.80 17.99 -9.42
CA LYS A 431 4.84 18.71 -10.70
C LYS A 431 3.59 19.55 -10.90
N ASP A 432 2.42 18.96 -10.66
CA ASP A 432 1.11 19.59 -10.83
C ASP A 432 0.21 19.37 -9.59
N PRO A 433 0.45 20.12 -8.49
CA PRO A 433 -0.25 19.87 -7.23
C PRO A 433 -1.73 20.22 -7.32
N GLY A 434 -2.58 19.31 -6.88
CA GLY A 434 -4.02 19.56 -6.79
C GLY A 434 -4.47 19.96 -5.40
N LYS A 435 -5.75 20.34 -5.29
CA LYS A 435 -6.32 20.83 -4.05
C LYS A 435 -6.90 19.69 -3.21
N SER A 436 -6.68 19.77 -1.91
CA SER A 436 -7.25 18.84 -0.94
C SER A 436 -8.60 19.30 -0.41
N LEU A 437 -9.38 18.34 0.08
CA LEU A 437 -10.64 18.56 0.76
C LEU A 437 -10.36 19.16 2.14
N SER A 438 -11.11 20.20 2.48
CA SER A 438 -10.96 20.93 3.73
C SER A 438 -11.71 20.27 4.88
N SER A 439 -11.43 20.75 6.08
CA SER A 439 -12.16 20.38 7.29
C SER A 439 -13.60 20.88 7.32
N THR A 440 -13.97 21.78 6.41
CA THR A 440 -15.31 22.31 6.25
C THR A 440 -16.04 21.60 5.10
N GLY A 441 -15.43 20.55 4.52
CA GLY A 441 -16.00 19.78 3.42
C GLY A 441 -15.99 20.52 2.09
N SER A 442 -15.30 21.66 2.02
CA SER A 442 -15.11 22.46 0.82
C SER A 442 -13.69 22.27 0.29
N GLU A 443 -13.37 22.92 -0.82
CA GLU A 443 -11.98 22.98 -1.30
C GLU A 443 -11.11 23.76 -0.31
N ALA A 444 -9.96 23.19 0.08
CA ALA A 444 -9.00 23.91 0.92
C ALA A 444 -8.12 24.83 0.05
N PRO A 445 -7.77 26.04 0.53
CA PRO A 445 -6.97 26.99 -0.24
C PRO A 445 -5.61 26.41 -0.62
N PRO A 446 -4.94 26.82 -1.71
CA PRO A 446 -3.62 26.29 -2.06
C PRO A 446 -2.59 26.63 -0.97
N VAL A 447 -1.64 25.72 -0.73
CA VAL A 447 -0.51 26.00 0.18
C VAL A 447 0.46 26.92 -0.54
N LYS A 448 0.75 28.08 0.03
CA LYS A 448 1.69 29.04 -0.57
C LYS A 448 3.12 28.53 -0.44
N ALA A 449 3.86 28.53 -1.55
CA ALA A 449 5.29 28.29 -1.56
C ALA A 449 5.98 29.34 -0.68
N THR A 450 6.78 28.90 0.30
CA THR A 450 7.60 29.83 1.10
C THR A 450 8.79 30.38 0.31
N ASN A 451 9.13 29.77 -0.83
CA ASN A 451 10.18 30.21 -1.74
C ASN A 451 9.82 29.82 -3.19
N GLU A 452 9.37 30.79 -3.98
CA GLU A 452 8.91 30.58 -5.35
C GLU A 452 10.04 30.19 -6.32
N GLU A 453 11.23 30.80 -6.16
CA GLU A 453 12.40 30.48 -6.99
C GLU A 453 12.83 29.03 -6.83
N TRP A 454 12.88 28.55 -5.58
CA TRP A 454 13.23 27.17 -5.28
C TRP A 454 12.21 26.18 -5.85
N SER A 455 10.93 26.49 -5.72
CA SER A 455 9.84 25.66 -6.24
C SER A 455 9.86 25.58 -7.76
N LYS A 456 10.22 26.69 -8.42
CA LYS A 456 10.44 26.72 -9.88
C LYS A 456 11.62 25.85 -10.30
N SER A 457 12.78 25.99 -9.66
CA SER A 457 13.96 25.16 -9.95
C SER A 457 13.68 23.67 -9.75
N TRP A 458 12.90 23.31 -8.73
CA TRP A 458 12.46 21.93 -8.52
C TRP A 458 11.55 21.42 -9.64
N LYS A 459 10.58 22.22 -10.08
CA LYS A 459 9.70 21.85 -11.20
C LYS A 459 10.48 21.64 -12.50
N GLU A 460 11.49 22.48 -12.77
CA GLU A 460 12.40 22.31 -13.91
C GLU A 460 13.19 20.99 -13.81
N LEU A 461 13.72 20.67 -12.62
CA LEU A 461 14.41 19.40 -12.38
C LEU A 461 13.48 18.18 -12.56
N LEU A 462 12.24 18.28 -12.06
CA LEU A 462 11.24 17.22 -12.22
C LEU A 462 10.86 16.99 -13.68
N GLN A 463 10.84 18.02 -14.53
CA GLN A 463 10.56 17.85 -15.96
C GLN A 463 11.62 17.02 -16.68
N LEU A 464 12.86 17.01 -16.17
CA LEU A 464 13.96 16.21 -16.71
C LEU A 464 13.90 14.75 -16.23
N ALA A 465 13.34 14.53 -15.03
CA ALA A 465 13.20 13.20 -14.43
C ALA A 465 11.89 12.50 -14.81
N LEU A 466 10.80 13.26 -14.98
CA LEU A 466 9.45 12.79 -15.24
C LEU A 466 9.07 13.12 -16.69
N ILE A 467 9.33 12.17 -17.58
CA ILE A 467 9.18 12.35 -19.03
C ILE A 467 8.00 11.56 -19.56
N GLN A 468 7.50 12.00 -20.71
CA GLN A 468 6.46 11.34 -21.47
C GLN A 468 6.96 10.00 -22.04
N LYS A 469 6.13 8.95 -21.98
CA LYS A 469 6.49 7.59 -22.43
C LYS A 469 6.88 7.55 -23.91
N SER A 470 6.24 8.35 -24.76
CA SER A 470 6.62 8.48 -26.17
C SER A 470 8.03 9.05 -26.37
N ALA A 471 8.47 9.96 -25.48
CA ALA A 471 9.80 10.55 -25.52
C ALA A 471 10.89 9.64 -24.94
N TYR A 472 10.53 8.70 -24.05
CA TYR A 472 11.48 7.84 -23.33
C TYR A 472 12.42 7.07 -24.27
N GLN A 473 11.89 6.43 -25.31
CA GLN A 473 12.72 5.63 -26.22
C GLN A 473 13.74 6.49 -26.97
N THR A 474 13.32 7.67 -27.45
CA THR A 474 14.18 8.62 -28.16
C THR A 474 15.29 9.16 -27.25
N LEU A 475 14.94 9.60 -26.04
CA LEU A 475 15.91 10.13 -25.07
C LEU A 475 16.91 9.05 -24.64
N ARG A 476 16.45 7.81 -24.45
CA ARG A 476 17.32 6.69 -24.14
C ARG A 476 18.28 6.35 -25.28
N GLN A 477 17.84 6.41 -26.54
CA GLN A 477 18.73 6.23 -27.69
C GLN A 477 19.79 7.33 -27.77
N GLN A 478 19.41 8.59 -27.54
CA GLN A 478 20.36 9.71 -27.49
C GLN A 478 21.38 9.53 -26.37
N LEU A 479 20.94 9.10 -25.19
CA LEU A 479 21.82 8.79 -24.06
C LEU A 479 22.77 7.62 -24.37
N ALA A 480 22.28 6.58 -25.06
CA ALA A 480 23.11 5.46 -25.46
C ALA A 480 24.19 5.85 -26.48
N LEU A 481 23.84 6.75 -27.42
CA LEU A 481 24.78 7.33 -28.37
C LEU A 481 25.84 8.20 -27.68
N SER A 482 25.44 9.01 -26.69
CA SER A 482 26.37 9.88 -25.97
C SER A 482 27.30 9.10 -25.02
N LYS A 483 26.79 8.04 -24.38
CA LYS A 483 27.54 7.23 -23.41
C LYS A 483 28.28 6.04 -24.04
N GLY A 484 27.98 5.70 -25.30
CA GLY A 484 28.64 4.61 -26.05
C GLY A 484 28.19 3.19 -25.65
N PHE A 485 27.14 3.04 -24.85
CA PHE A 485 26.53 1.75 -24.50
C PHE A 485 25.04 1.93 -24.19
N GLN A 486 24.26 0.84 -24.28
CA GLN A 486 22.83 0.86 -23.95
C GLN A 486 22.65 0.72 -22.42
N PRO A 487 22.06 1.72 -21.73
CA PRO A 487 21.79 1.61 -20.30
C PRO A 487 20.73 0.54 -20.03
N GLN A 488 20.83 -0.19 -18.92
CA GLN A 488 19.81 -1.17 -18.52
C GLN A 488 18.46 -0.46 -18.27
N THR A 489 17.36 -1.09 -18.69
CA THR A 489 16.01 -0.55 -18.46
C THR A 489 15.68 -0.66 -16.98
N VAL A 490 15.33 0.45 -16.34
CA VAL A 490 14.93 0.45 -14.91
C VAL A 490 13.41 0.55 -14.73
N VAL A 491 12.66 0.72 -15.83
CA VAL A 491 11.18 0.73 -15.80
C VAL A 491 10.68 -0.68 -15.47
N PRO A 492 10.03 -0.88 -14.31
CA PRO A 492 9.49 -2.19 -13.94
C PRO A 492 8.29 -2.55 -14.81
N ALA A 493 8.18 -3.83 -15.19
CA ALA A 493 6.97 -4.34 -15.83
C ALA A 493 5.82 -4.45 -14.81
N LEU A 494 4.59 -4.29 -15.28
CA LEU A 494 3.43 -4.63 -14.47
C LEU A 494 3.35 -6.16 -14.29
N PRO A 495 2.83 -6.67 -13.15
CA PRO A 495 2.70 -8.11 -12.92
C PRO A 495 2.01 -8.83 -14.08
N SER A 496 0.95 -8.23 -14.61
CA SER A 496 0.21 -8.82 -15.74
C SER A 496 1.00 -8.89 -17.04
N GLN A 497 1.94 -7.97 -17.26
CA GLN A 497 2.83 -8.00 -18.44
C GLN A 497 3.91 -9.05 -18.25
N GLN A 498 4.43 -9.19 -17.03
CA GLN A 498 5.47 -10.16 -16.69
C GLN A 498 4.96 -11.61 -16.76
N PHE A 499 3.70 -11.84 -16.41
CA PHE A 499 3.09 -13.18 -16.36
C PHE A 499 2.06 -13.43 -17.47
N GLU A 500 2.02 -12.59 -18.50
CA GLU A 500 1.10 -12.77 -19.63
C GLU A 500 1.41 -14.09 -20.38
N GLY A 501 0.41 -14.97 -20.51
CA GLY A 501 0.56 -16.25 -21.21
C GLY A 501 1.40 -17.30 -20.48
N VAL A 502 1.83 -17.04 -19.24
CA VAL A 502 2.63 -17.99 -18.45
C VAL A 502 1.70 -18.93 -17.68
N ASP A 503 1.78 -20.23 -17.97
CA ASP A 503 1.17 -21.27 -17.12
C ASP A 503 2.07 -21.55 -15.90
N LEU A 504 1.88 -20.72 -14.89
CA LEU A 504 2.65 -20.79 -13.64
C LEU A 504 2.42 -22.10 -12.89
N TRP A 505 1.24 -22.71 -13.00
CA TRP A 505 0.93 -23.94 -12.29
C TRP A 505 1.74 -25.11 -12.86
N SER A 506 1.73 -25.26 -14.19
CA SER A 506 2.56 -26.26 -14.88
C SER A 506 4.05 -26.02 -14.64
N PHE A 507 4.50 -24.76 -14.66
CA PHE A 507 5.89 -24.40 -14.35
C PHE A 507 6.31 -24.85 -12.92
N MET A 508 5.49 -24.55 -11.91
CA MET A 508 5.78 -24.93 -10.52
C MET A 508 5.80 -26.46 -10.33
N GLN A 509 4.89 -27.19 -10.99
CA GLN A 509 4.89 -28.65 -10.95
C GLN A 509 6.17 -29.24 -11.55
N THR A 510 6.65 -28.72 -12.68
CA THR A 510 7.92 -29.18 -13.28
C THR A 510 9.14 -28.90 -12.40
N GLN A 511 9.14 -27.79 -11.64
CA GLN A 511 10.20 -27.45 -10.69
C GLN A 511 10.21 -28.43 -9.50
N CYS A 512 9.04 -28.77 -8.95
CA CYS A 512 8.91 -29.74 -7.85
C CYS A 512 9.26 -31.18 -8.28
N CYS A 513 8.88 -31.60 -9.49
CA CYS A 513 9.25 -32.94 -9.99
C CYS A 513 10.76 -33.09 -10.26
N ASN A 514 11.45 -32.01 -10.65
CA ASN A 514 12.90 -32.04 -10.86
C ASN A 514 13.71 -32.13 -9.55
N THR A 515 13.18 -31.63 -8.42
CA THR A 515 13.83 -31.76 -7.11
C THR A 515 13.75 -33.17 -6.55
N ASP A 516 12.64 -33.89 -6.80
CA ASP A 516 12.48 -35.28 -6.37
C ASP A 516 13.45 -36.20 -7.12
N ASP A 517 13.63 -36.01 -8.44
CA ASP A 517 14.57 -36.79 -9.26
C ASP A 517 16.04 -36.57 -8.88
N GLN A 518 16.42 -35.36 -8.44
CA GLN A 518 17.77 -35.10 -7.92
C GLN A 518 17.98 -35.67 -6.52
N SER A 519 16.95 -35.67 -5.67
CA SER A 519 17.01 -36.28 -4.34
C SER A 519 17.09 -37.82 -4.42
N GLU A 520 16.36 -38.44 -5.35
CA GLU A 520 16.41 -39.88 -5.62
C GLU A 520 17.75 -40.31 -6.22
N LYS A 521 18.32 -39.52 -7.14
CA LYS A 521 19.67 -39.77 -7.67
C LYS A 521 20.74 -39.68 -6.59
N LYS A 522 20.64 -38.69 -5.71
CA LYS A 522 21.57 -38.51 -4.58
C LYS A 522 21.45 -39.63 -3.54
N ALA A 523 20.22 -40.09 -3.25
CA ALA A 523 19.97 -41.24 -2.39
C ALA A 523 20.48 -42.56 -3.00
N LYS A 524 20.34 -42.74 -4.33
CA LYS A 524 20.88 -43.90 -5.06
C LYS A 524 22.40 -43.90 -5.12
N GLU A 525 23.04 -42.73 -5.27
CA GLU A 525 24.51 -42.58 -5.22
C GLU A 525 25.07 -42.86 -3.81
N GLU A 526 24.40 -42.40 -2.74
CA GLU A 526 24.80 -42.70 -1.36
C GLU A 526 24.61 -44.18 -0.96
N LEU A 527 23.60 -44.86 -1.53
CA LEU A 527 23.40 -46.31 -1.38
C LEU A 527 24.45 -47.14 -2.14
N LEU A 528 24.91 -46.68 -3.30
CA LEU A 528 25.99 -47.33 -4.06
C LEU A 528 27.35 -47.18 -3.35
N ASP A 529 27.61 -46.02 -2.74
CA ASP A 529 28.89 -45.74 -2.06
C ASP A 529 29.00 -46.42 -0.67
N SER A 530 27.86 -46.69 -0.03
CA SER A 530 27.78 -47.50 1.20
C SER A 530 27.86 -49.01 0.94
N GLY A 531 27.31 -49.50 -0.18
CA GLY A 531 27.47 -50.89 -0.63
C GLY A 531 28.92 -51.25 -1.00
N ALA A 532 29.66 -50.33 -1.62
CA ALA A 532 31.07 -50.53 -1.98
C ALA A 532 32.01 -50.58 -0.75
N LYS A 533 31.62 -49.97 0.38
CA LYS A 533 32.37 -50.02 1.64
C LYS A 533 32.11 -51.29 2.47
N MET A 534 31.01 -52.01 2.23
CA MET A 534 30.72 -53.29 2.92
C MET A 534 31.38 -54.52 2.26
N GLN A 535 31.83 -54.44 1.00
CA GLN A 535 32.55 -55.55 0.34
C GLN A 535 34.08 -55.54 0.57
N LYS A 536 34.61 -54.63 1.40
CA LYS A 536 36.03 -54.54 1.75
C LYS A 536 36.31 -54.74 3.25
N LYS A 537 35.44 -55.46 3.96
CA LYS A 537 35.70 -55.91 5.34
C LYS A 537 35.66 -57.42 5.45
#